data_AF-A0A0F9G428-F1
#
_entry.id   AF-A0A0F9G428-F1
#
_cell.length_a   1.000
_cell.length_b   1.000
_cell.length_c   1.000
_cell.angle_alpha   90.00
_cell.angle_beta   90.00
_cell.angle_gamma   90.00
#
_symmetry.space_group_name_H-M   'P 1'
#
loop_
_entity.id
_entity.type
_entity.pdbx_description
1 polymer ?
#
loop_
_entity_poly.entity_id
_entity_poly.type
_entity_poly.pdbx_seq_one_letter_code
_entity_poly.pdbx_strand_id
1 'polypeptide(L)'
;MNVIAVHNFIRAEVERQGFDLDTAEGMVRVSWMGLAWDYARMRESGGDKPSVYDILEMAYTIEPVRNARGFRQGPVIVRGQNVVDWRNVPNALHRLWKHGQHLSPIQFYTEFELIHPFNDGNGRVGAILYNWLNGTLEDPEAPADMFTGTGRGERIIEEEEGCCQPWWEVCCTKDGS
;
A
#
# COMPACT_ATOMS: atom_id res chain seq x y z
N MET A 1 -3.76 22.82 -4.04
CA MET A 1 -2.49 22.14 -4.36
C MET A 1 -1.29 22.81 -3.76
N ASN A 2 -0.81 22.24 -2.65
CA ASN A 2 0.50 22.56 -2.12
C ASN A 2 1.56 21.73 -2.87
N VAL A 3 1.93 22.17 -4.08
CA VAL A 3 2.89 21.47 -4.97
C VAL A 3 4.21 21.18 -4.24
N ILE A 4 4.63 22.11 -3.39
CA ILE A 4 5.86 22.01 -2.61
C ILE A 4 5.75 20.87 -1.59
N ALA A 5 4.64 20.78 -0.85
CA ALA A 5 4.43 19.71 0.12
C ALA A 5 4.40 18.32 -0.53
N VAL A 6 3.64 18.17 -1.63
CA VAL A 6 3.58 16.91 -2.39
C VAL A 6 4.95 16.49 -2.91
N HIS A 7 5.68 17.41 -3.54
CA HIS A 7 7.01 17.13 -4.05
C HIS A 7 8.00 16.75 -2.94
N ASN A 8 7.97 17.46 -1.80
CA ASN A 8 8.83 17.15 -0.65
C ASN A 8 8.49 15.78 -0.05
N PHE A 9 7.21 15.44 0.07
CA PHE A 9 6.76 14.13 0.53
C PHE A 9 7.28 13.00 -0.36
N ILE A 10 7.11 13.13 -1.68
CA ILE A 10 7.56 12.13 -2.65
C ILE A 10 9.08 11.92 -2.54
N ARG A 11 9.86 13.00 -2.47
CA ARG A 11 11.31 12.92 -2.31
C ARG A 11 11.70 12.22 -1.02
N ALA A 12 11.09 12.61 0.10
CA ALA A 12 11.35 12.00 1.39
C ALA A 12 10.99 10.51 1.41
N GLU A 13 9.89 10.11 0.79
CA GLU A 13 9.47 8.71 0.73
C GLU A 13 10.42 7.85 -0.14
N VAL A 14 10.89 8.39 -1.27
CA VAL A 14 11.89 7.71 -2.12
C VAL A 14 13.23 7.58 -1.38
N GLU A 15 13.69 8.64 -0.72
CA GLU A 15 14.94 8.63 0.05
C GLU A 15 14.87 7.68 1.25
N ARG A 16 13.74 7.66 1.98
CA ARG A 16 13.49 6.75 3.11
C ARG A 16 13.57 5.27 2.70
N GLN A 17 13.26 4.94 1.45
CA GLN A 17 13.37 3.60 0.90
C GLN A 17 14.80 3.25 0.42
N GLY A 18 15.77 4.14 0.64
CA GLY A 18 17.19 3.90 0.42
C GLY A 18 17.70 4.33 -0.96
N PHE A 19 16.93 5.10 -1.71
CA PHE A 19 17.38 5.62 -3.00
C PHE A 19 18.08 6.97 -2.84
N ASP A 20 19.28 7.08 -3.39
CA ASP A 20 20.04 8.32 -3.46
C ASP A 20 19.43 9.26 -4.51
N LEU A 21 18.92 10.40 -4.05
CA LEU A 21 18.22 11.39 -4.89
C LEU A 21 19.16 12.16 -5.83
N ASP A 22 20.48 12.09 -5.64
CA ASP A 22 21.47 12.71 -6.51
C ASP A 22 21.87 11.79 -7.68
N THR A 23 21.38 10.55 -7.69
CA THR A 23 21.59 9.60 -8.78
C THR A 23 20.46 9.64 -9.80
N ALA A 24 20.76 9.24 -11.04
CA ALA A 24 19.72 9.05 -12.06
C ALA A 24 18.63 8.07 -11.60
N GLU A 25 19.00 7.07 -10.82
CA GLU A 25 18.08 6.07 -10.29
C GLU A 25 17.05 6.67 -9.31
N GLY A 26 17.51 7.45 -8.34
CA GLY A 26 16.63 8.13 -7.38
C GLY A 26 15.75 9.18 -8.04
N MET A 27 16.31 10.00 -8.94
CA MET A 27 15.57 11.01 -9.69
C MET A 27 14.43 10.40 -10.53
N VAL A 28 14.69 9.26 -11.19
CA VAL A 28 13.67 8.54 -11.96
C VAL A 28 12.56 8.01 -11.05
N ARG A 29 12.88 7.49 -9.86
CA ARG A 29 11.86 7.01 -8.91
C ARG A 29 11.00 8.13 -8.32
N VAL A 30 11.59 9.30 -8.05
CA VAL A 30 10.83 10.51 -7.70
C VAL A 30 9.85 10.86 -8.83
N SER A 31 10.31 10.81 -10.08
CA SER A 31 9.47 11.11 -11.25
C SER A 31 8.34 10.08 -11.40
N TRP A 32 8.62 8.79 -11.27
CA TRP A 32 7.62 7.72 -11.32
C TRP A 32 6.56 7.83 -10.21
N MET A 33 6.98 8.09 -8.98
CA MET A 33 6.04 8.31 -7.89
C MET A 33 5.20 9.58 -8.10
N GLY A 34 5.80 10.65 -8.65
CA GLY A 34 5.06 11.85 -9.06
C GLY A 34 3.97 11.58 -10.08
N LEU A 35 4.26 10.80 -11.13
CA LEU A 35 3.27 10.41 -12.13
C LEU A 35 2.13 9.58 -11.52
N ALA A 36 2.45 8.63 -10.64
CA ALA A 36 1.44 7.85 -9.94
C ALA A 36 0.59 8.71 -8.98
N TRP A 37 1.19 9.72 -8.34
CA TRP A 37 0.50 10.67 -7.48
C TRP A 37 -0.50 11.53 -8.26
N ASP A 38 -0.07 12.06 -9.41
CA ASP A 38 -0.93 12.85 -10.30
C ASP A 38 -2.09 11.99 -10.84
N TYR A 39 -1.84 10.72 -11.17
CA TYR A 39 -2.89 9.77 -11.52
C TYR A 39 -3.94 9.64 -10.41
N ALA A 40 -3.52 9.42 -9.17
CA ALA A 40 -4.42 9.30 -8.02
C ALA A 40 -5.27 10.58 -7.83
N ARG A 41 -4.65 11.74 -7.94
CA ARG A 41 -5.34 13.04 -7.83
C ARG A 41 -6.37 13.26 -8.93
N MET A 42 -6.02 12.93 -10.17
CA MET A 42 -6.97 13.03 -11.29
C MET A 42 -8.21 12.16 -11.05
N ARG A 43 -8.03 10.94 -10.54
CA ARG A 43 -9.15 10.04 -10.21
C ARG A 43 -9.94 10.52 -9.00
N GLU A 44 -9.29 10.96 -7.93
CA GLU A 44 -9.96 11.54 -6.76
C GLU A 44 -10.81 12.76 -7.13
N SER A 45 -10.30 13.64 -7.99
CA SER A 45 -11.04 14.83 -8.45
C SER A 45 -12.32 14.48 -9.23
N GLY A 46 -12.38 13.27 -9.80
CA GLY A 46 -13.59 12.70 -10.41
C GLY A 46 -14.58 12.12 -9.39
N GLY A 47 -14.24 12.09 -8.10
CA GLY A 47 -15.03 11.49 -7.02
C GLY A 47 -14.81 10.00 -6.83
N ASP A 48 -13.81 9.41 -7.50
CA ASP A 48 -13.56 7.97 -7.43
C ASP A 48 -12.80 7.58 -6.16
N LYS A 49 -13.16 6.42 -5.61
CA LYS A 49 -12.30 5.66 -4.67
C LYS A 49 -11.36 4.73 -5.47
N PRO A 50 -10.14 4.43 -4.95
CA PRO A 50 -9.14 3.65 -5.69
C PRO A 50 -9.55 2.20 -5.96
N SER A 51 -9.84 1.81 -7.19
CA SER A 51 -10.10 0.40 -7.53
C SER A 51 -8.82 -0.47 -7.52
N VAL A 52 -8.98 -1.80 -7.61
CA VAL A 52 -7.83 -2.71 -7.82
C VAL A 52 -7.08 -2.39 -9.12
N TYR A 53 -7.79 -1.91 -10.15
CA TYR A 53 -7.15 -1.46 -11.39
C TYR A 53 -6.23 -0.25 -11.12
N ASP A 54 -6.67 0.70 -10.30
CA ASP A 54 -5.88 1.87 -9.92
C ASP A 54 -4.62 1.48 -9.15
N ILE A 55 -4.74 0.49 -8.26
CA ILE A 55 -3.60 -0.07 -7.53
C ILE A 55 -2.57 -0.68 -8.48
N LEU A 56 -3.01 -1.43 -9.50
CA LEU A 56 -2.14 -2.03 -10.50
C LEU A 56 -1.49 -0.98 -11.41
N GLU A 57 -2.24 0.02 -11.84
CA GLU A 57 -1.75 1.13 -12.68
C GLU A 57 -0.68 1.95 -11.94
N MET A 58 -0.92 2.29 -10.68
CA MET A 58 0.07 2.98 -9.84
C MET A 58 1.31 2.12 -9.61
N ALA A 59 1.16 0.81 -9.38
CA ALA A 59 2.28 -0.10 -9.18
C ALA A 59 3.15 -0.25 -10.43
N TYR A 60 2.52 -0.32 -11.61
CA TYR A 60 3.23 -0.29 -12.89
C TYR A 60 3.94 1.05 -13.07
N THR A 61 3.29 2.17 -12.77
CA THR A 61 3.89 3.50 -12.90
C THR A 61 5.09 3.69 -11.97
N ILE A 62 5.00 3.21 -10.72
CA ILE A 62 6.03 3.35 -9.69
C ILE A 62 7.29 2.52 -9.97
N GLU A 63 7.15 1.32 -10.53
CA GLU A 63 8.26 0.42 -10.85
C GLU A 63 7.97 -0.35 -12.16
N PRO A 64 8.03 0.30 -13.33
CA PRO A 64 7.49 -0.23 -14.59
C PRO A 64 8.17 -1.50 -15.07
N VAL A 65 9.49 -1.63 -14.82
CA VAL A 65 10.23 -2.83 -15.21
C VAL A 65 9.94 -3.98 -14.25
N ARG A 66 9.89 -3.71 -12.94
CA ARG A 66 9.72 -4.76 -11.91
C ARG A 66 8.28 -5.25 -11.83
N ASN A 67 7.31 -4.38 -12.09
CA ASN A 67 5.88 -4.66 -12.00
C ASN A 67 5.23 -4.80 -13.39
N ALA A 68 6.02 -5.01 -14.45
CA ALA A 68 5.53 -5.22 -15.82
C ALA A 68 4.53 -6.39 -15.97
N ARG A 69 4.54 -7.34 -15.02
CA ARG A 69 3.64 -8.50 -14.99
C ARG A 69 2.53 -8.38 -13.92
N GLY A 70 2.31 -7.18 -13.38
CA GLY A 70 1.38 -6.93 -12.29
C GLY A 70 1.90 -7.48 -10.96
N PHE A 71 1.14 -8.37 -10.33
CA PHE A 71 1.50 -8.96 -9.04
C PHE A 71 2.81 -9.73 -9.08
N ARG A 72 3.52 -9.77 -7.95
CA ARG A 72 4.73 -10.59 -7.81
C ARG A 72 4.45 -12.06 -8.10
N GLN A 73 5.41 -12.71 -8.76
CA GLN A 73 5.32 -14.11 -9.19
C GLN A 73 6.21 -15.03 -8.35
N GLY A 74 6.65 -14.55 -7.19
CA GLY A 74 7.58 -15.27 -6.32
C GLY A 74 7.49 -14.80 -4.86
N PRO A 75 8.07 -15.60 -3.94
CA PRO A 75 8.14 -15.24 -2.53
C PRO A 75 9.03 -14.02 -2.34
N VAL A 76 8.66 -13.18 -1.38
CA VAL A 76 9.48 -12.06 -0.90
C VAL A 76 9.47 -12.06 0.61
N ILE A 77 10.54 -11.55 1.22
CA ILE A 77 10.66 -11.39 2.66
C ILE A 77 10.75 -9.90 2.93
N VAL A 78 9.92 -9.41 3.85
CA VAL A 78 9.87 -7.99 4.21
C VAL A 78 10.28 -7.88 5.66
N ARG A 79 11.40 -7.18 5.93
CA ARG A 79 11.97 -7.00 7.29
C ARG A 79 12.08 -8.33 8.08
N GLY A 80 12.45 -9.42 7.41
CA GLY A 80 12.61 -10.75 8.02
C GLY A 80 11.32 -11.55 8.24
N GLN A 81 10.17 -11.03 7.80
CA GLN A 81 8.87 -11.70 7.91
C GLN A 81 8.38 -12.19 6.54
N ASN A 82 7.74 -13.35 6.54
CA ASN A 82 6.99 -13.83 5.38
C ASN A 82 5.70 -13.02 5.27
N VAL A 83 5.45 -12.51 4.06
CA VAL A 83 4.18 -11.91 3.67
C VAL A 83 3.26 -12.97 3.07
N VAL A 84 2.05 -12.58 2.64
CA VAL A 84 1.09 -13.45 1.96
C VAL A 84 1.77 -14.31 0.88
N ASP A 85 1.36 -15.57 0.70
CA ASP A 85 1.88 -16.37 -0.42
C ASP A 85 1.57 -15.66 -1.75
N TRP A 86 2.56 -15.53 -2.63
CA TRP A 86 2.40 -14.81 -3.90
C TRP A 86 1.27 -15.37 -4.76
N ARG A 87 0.96 -16.67 -4.63
CA ARG A 87 -0.15 -17.33 -5.32
C ARG A 87 -1.52 -16.84 -4.85
N ASN A 88 -1.59 -16.33 -3.62
CA ASN A 88 -2.81 -15.82 -2.99
C ASN A 88 -2.93 -14.29 -3.06
N VAL A 89 -1.87 -13.58 -3.45
CA VAL A 89 -1.85 -12.11 -3.54
C VAL A 89 -3.03 -11.52 -4.32
N PRO A 90 -3.37 -11.98 -5.53
CA PRO A 90 -4.49 -11.40 -6.28
C PRO A 90 -5.80 -11.50 -5.50
N ASN A 91 -6.08 -12.67 -4.92
CA ASN A 91 -7.29 -12.91 -4.15
C ASN A 91 -7.29 -12.11 -2.84
N ALA A 92 -6.15 -12.01 -2.15
CA ALA A 92 -6.02 -11.25 -0.92
C ALA A 92 -6.27 -9.75 -1.15
N LEU A 93 -5.70 -9.18 -2.22
CA LEU A 93 -5.93 -7.78 -2.56
C LEU A 93 -7.38 -7.51 -2.97
N HIS A 94 -7.99 -8.41 -3.75
CA HIS A 94 -9.43 -8.30 -4.08
C HIS A 94 -10.31 -8.36 -2.83
N ARG A 95 -9.98 -9.21 -1.85
CA ARG A 95 -10.69 -9.27 -0.56
C ARG A 95 -10.50 -7.99 0.25
N LEU A 96 -9.26 -7.51 0.37
CA LEU A 96 -8.98 -6.23 1.04
C LEU A 96 -9.76 -5.09 0.38
N TRP A 97 -9.82 -5.03 -0.95
CA TRP A 97 -10.61 -3.99 -1.62
C TRP A 97 -12.11 -4.13 -1.37
N LYS A 98 -12.64 -5.35 -1.47
CA LYS A 98 -14.08 -5.62 -1.29
C LYS A 98 -14.57 -5.34 0.13
N HIS A 99 -13.76 -5.68 1.14
CA HIS A 99 -14.17 -5.65 2.54
C HIS A 99 -13.51 -4.51 3.33
N GLY A 100 -12.45 -3.91 2.80
CA GLY A 100 -11.68 -2.84 3.43
C GLY A 100 -12.36 -1.49 3.44
N GLN A 101 -13.57 -1.37 2.89
CA GLN A 101 -14.34 -0.12 2.88
C GLN A 101 -14.69 0.40 4.30
N HIS A 102 -14.64 -0.49 5.30
CA HIS A 102 -14.87 -0.15 6.70
C HIS A 102 -13.58 0.08 7.50
N LEU A 103 -12.42 -0.14 6.88
CA LEU A 103 -11.14 0.12 7.52
C LEU A 103 -10.84 1.62 7.48
N SER A 104 -10.22 2.11 8.54
CA SER A 104 -9.55 3.41 8.48
C SER A 104 -8.41 3.37 7.45
N PRO A 105 -7.99 4.52 6.88
CA PRO A 105 -6.90 4.58 5.92
C PRO A 105 -5.61 3.89 6.41
N ILE A 106 -5.27 4.05 7.70
CA ILE A 106 -4.08 3.41 8.29
C ILE A 106 -4.22 1.88 8.42
N GLN A 107 -5.42 1.37 8.73
CA GLN A 107 -5.68 -0.07 8.76
C GLN A 107 -5.62 -0.66 7.34
N PHE A 108 -6.21 0.03 6.34
CA PHE A 108 -6.11 -0.39 4.95
C PHE A 108 -4.64 -0.43 4.48
N TYR A 109 -3.87 0.62 4.77
CA TYR A 109 -2.44 0.67 4.49
C TYR A 109 -1.68 -0.50 5.14
N THR A 110 -1.97 -0.80 6.40
CA THR A 110 -1.33 -1.89 7.14
C THR A 110 -1.61 -3.25 6.48
N GLU A 111 -2.87 -3.54 6.14
CA GLU A 111 -3.24 -4.78 5.44
C GLU A 111 -2.60 -4.87 4.05
N PHE A 112 -2.55 -3.75 3.32
CA PHE A 112 -1.89 -3.69 2.02
C PHE A 112 -0.40 -4.03 2.12
N GLU A 113 0.31 -3.46 3.10
CA GLU A 113 1.73 -3.74 3.34
C GLU A 113 1.98 -5.20 3.73
N LEU A 114 1.07 -5.84 4.47
CA LEU A 114 1.13 -7.26 4.83
C LEU A 114 0.88 -8.19 3.63
N ILE A 115 0.00 -7.81 2.70
CA ILE A 115 -0.20 -8.54 1.44
C ILE A 115 1.06 -8.42 0.57
N HIS A 116 1.65 -7.23 0.53
CA HIS A 116 2.86 -6.89 -0.21
C HIS A 116 2.79 -7.35 -1.68
N PRO A 117 1.83 -6.83 -2.46
CA PRO A 117 1.41 -7.44 -3.72
C PRO A 117 2.43 -7.40 -4.87
N PHE A 118 3.44 -6.52 -4.80
CA PHE A 118 4.34 -6.23 -5.90
C PHE A 118 5.78 -6.66 -5.64
N ASN A 119 6.57 -6.75 -6.71
CA ASN A 119 8.00 -7.09 -6.60
C ASN A 119 8.79 -5.97 -5.91
N ASP A 120 8.37 -4.72 -6.09
CA ASP A 120 8.94 -3.53 -5.46
C ASP A 120 7.92 -2.38 -5.51
N GLY A 121 8.17 -1.31 -4.76
CA GLY A 121 7.34 -0.12 -4.73
C GLY A 121 6.10 -0.22 -3.84
N ASN A 122 5.93 -1.31 -3.08
CA ASN A 122 4.76 -1.51 -2.19
C ASN A 122 4.55 -0.33 -1.25
N GLY A 123 5.57 0.10 -0.50
CA GLY A 123 5.46 1.24 0.41
C GLY A 123 5.05 2.55 -0.28
N ARG A 124 5.54 2.79 -1.51
CA ARG A 124 5.18 3.98 -2.31
C ARG A 124 3.72 3.92 -2.78
N VAL A 125 3.26 2.77 -3.29
CA VAL A 125 1.86 2.57 -3.65
C VAL A 125 0.96 2.72 -2.41
N GLY A 126 1.36 2.10 -1.29
CA GLY A 126 0.66 2.19 -0.02
C GLY A 126 0.56 3.62 0.50
N ALA A 127 1.63 4.43 0.39
CA ALA A 127 1.61 5.83 0.79
C ALA A 127 0.64 6.67 -0.05
N ILE A 128 0.55 6.44 -1.36
CA ILE A 128 -0.44 7.10 -2.22
C ILE A 128 -1.85 6.66 -1.86
N LEU A 129 -2.09 5.35 -1.68
CA LEU A 129 -3.39 4.82 -1.28
C LEU A 129 -3.86 5.36 0.07
N TYR A 130 -2.95 5.44 1.04
CA TYR A 130 -3.22 6.04 2.33
C TYR A 130 -3.70 7.48 2.17
N ASN A 131 -2.95 8.31 1.44
CA ASN A 131 -3.29 9.72 1.26
C ASN A 131 -4.58 9.92 0.44
N TRP A 132 -4.84 9.08 -0.56
CA TRP A 132 -6.11 9.11 -1.31
C TRP A 132 -7.29 8.74 -0.40
N LEU A 133 -7.18 7.67 0.39
CA LEU A 133 -8.26 7.27 1.30
C LEU A 133 -8.45 8.25 2.47
N ASN A 134 -7.39 8.94 2.88
CA ASN A 134 -7.39 9.93 3.96
C ASN A 134 -7.81 11.34 3.49
N GLY A 135 -7.91 11.57 2.18
CA GLY A 135 -8.24 12.88 1.61
C GLY A 135 -7.10 13.90 1.75
N THR A 136 -5.86 13.42 1.82
CA THR A 136 -4.64 14.22 2.06
C THR A 136 -3.72 14.27 0.84
N LEU A 137 -4.18 13.93 -0.38
CA LEU A 137 -3.35 14.02 -1.59
C LEU A 137 -2.83 15.45 -1.89
N GLU A 138 -3.50 16.49 -1.38
CA GLU A 138 -3.13 17.89 -1.56
C GLU A 138 -2.19 18.43 -0.47
N ASP A 139 -2.12 17.75 0.68
CA ASP A 139 -1.29 18.05 1.85
C ASP A 139 -0.91 16.73 2.55
N PRO A 140 0.10 16.01 2.01
CA PRO A 140 0.29 14.60 2.33
C PRO A 140 0.81 14.33 3.73
N GLU A 141 0.30 13.25 4.29
CA GLU A 141 0.68 12.69 5.58
C GLU A 141 1.46 11.39 5.37
N ALA A 142 2.51 11.19 6.16
CA ALA A 142 3.22 9.93 6.21
C ALA A 142 2.43 8.92 7.06
N PRO A 143 2.13 7.71 6.55
CA PRO A 143 1.54 6.68 7.39
C PRO A 143 2.52 6.34 8.53
N ALA A 144 1.99 6.09 9.73
CA ALA A 144 2.80 5.69 10.87
C ALA A 144 3.65 4.44 10.54
N ASP A 145 4.91 4.38 11.00
CA ASP A 145 5.75 3.18 10.78
C ASP A 145 5.25 2.05 11.68
N MET A 146 4.41 1.18 11.10
CA MET A 146 3.79 0.04 11.77
C MET A 146 4.77 -1.12 12.02
N PHE A 147 5.99 -1.05 11.47
CA PHE A 147 6.97 -2.13 11.51
C PHE A 147 8.20 -1.79 12.37
N THR A 148 8.30 -0.59 12.96
CA THR A 148 9.32 -0.18 13.94
C THR A 148 8.80 -0.24 15.38
N GLY A 149 8.42 -1.42 15.86
CA GLY A 149 8.59 -1.84 17.27
C GLY A 149 8.15 -0.94 18.45
N THR A 150 7.39 0.13 18.26
CA THR A 150 6.79 0.95 19.35
C THR A 150 5.28 1.16 19.14
N GLY A 151 4.77 0.82 17.95
CA GLY A 151 3.36 0.77 17.59
C GLY A 151 2.63 -0.52 17.99
N ARG A 152 3.00 -1.18 19.10
CA ARG A 152 1.98 -1.88 19.90
C ARG A 152 1.21 -0.81 20.68
N GLY A 153 0.63 0.15 19.94
CA GLY A 153 -0.57 0.83 20.42
C GLY A 153 -1.57 -0.28 20.66
N GLU A 154 -2.07 -0.31 21.89
CA GLU A 154 -3.00 -1.28 22.43
C GLU A 154 -3.87 -1.88 21.33
N ARG A 155 -3.67 -3.18 21.06
CA ARG A 155 -4.73 -3.98 20.46
C ARG A 155 -5.90 -3.82 21.42
N ILE A 156 -6.84 -2.95 21.10
CA ILE A 156 -8.18 -3.04 21.65
C ILE A 156 -8.70 -4.34 21.07
N ILE A 157 -8.43 -5.42 21.80
CA ILE A 157 -9.15 -6.67 21.69
C ILE A 157 -10.51 -6.33 22.32
N GLU A 158 -11.39 -5.70 21.56
CA GLU A 158 -12.80 -5.94 21.81
C GLU A 158 -13.02 -7.37 21.32
N GLU A 159 -12.99 -8.29 22.29
CA GLU A 159 -13.40 -9.67 22.16
C GLU A 159 -14.88 -9.71 21.77
N GLU A 160 -15.18 -9.47 20.50
CA GLU A 160 -16.44 -9.93 19.90
C GLU A 160 -16.10 -10.98 18.84
N GLU A 161 -16.02 -12.22 19.34
CA GLU A 161 -16.35 -13.46 18.64
C GLU A 161 -15.98 -13.56 17.14
N GLY A 162 -14.72 -13.95 16.89
CA GLY A 162 -14.44 -14.96 15.86
C GLY A 162 -14.12 -14.50 14.43
N CYS A 163 -12.95 -13.91 14.19
CA CYS A 163 -12.08 -14.40 13.11
C CYS A 163 -10.62 -14.01 13.40
N CYS A 164 -9.69 -14.95 13.23
CA CYS A 164 -8.27 -14.74 13.45
C CYS A 164 -7.72 -13.72 12.44
N GLN A 165 -6.98 -12.73 12.94
CA GLN A 165 -6.15 -11.87 12.11
C GLN A 165 -5.03 -12.67 11.44
N PRO A 166 -4.68 -12.38 10.18
CA PRO A 166 -5.19 -11.28 9.36
C PRO A 166 -6.50 -11.62 8.60
N TRP A 167 -7.37 -10.61 8.42
CA TRP A 167 -8.73 -10.73 7.86
C TRP A 167 -8.82 -11.35 6.45
N TRP A 168 -7.71 -11.49 5.75
CA TRP A 168 -7.66 -12.08 4.40
C TRP A 168 -7.47 -13.60 4.41
N GLU A 169 -7.18 -14.23 5.55
CA GLU A 169 -7.22 -15.69 5.68
C GLU A 169 -8.67 -16.17 5.55
N VAL A 170 -8.88 -17.24 4.78
CA VAL A 170 -10.18 -17.90 4.77
C VAL A 170 -10.39 -18.40 6.19
N CYS A 171 -11.30 -17.78 6.96
CA CYS A 171 -11.73 -18.32 8.24
C CYS A 171 -12.08 -19.79 7.95
N CYS A 172 -11.34 -20.76 8.51
CA CYS A 172 -11.70 -22.16 8.43
C CYS A 172 -13.14 -22.26 8.92
N THR A 173 -14.08 -22.50 8.01
CA THR A 173 -15.47 -22.77 8.37
C THR A 173 -15.43 -23.93 9.36
N LYS A 174 -15.78 -23.67 10.62
CA LYS A 174 -16.15 -24.73 11.56
C LYS A 174 -17.50 -25.28 11.10
N ASP A 175 -17.53 -25.95 9.96
CA ASP A 175 -18.67 -26.73 9.49
C ASP A 175 -18.13 -27.88 8.63
N GLY A 176 -17.34 -28.74 9.28
CA GLY A 176 -17.25 -30.14 8.87
C GLY A 176 -18.46 -30.85 9.46
N SER A 177 -19.58 -30.80 8.75
CA SER A 177 -20.72 -31.70 8.94
C SER A 177 -20.38 -33.09 8.42
#